data_AF-A0A699WHK5-F1
#
_entry.id   AF-A0A699WHK5-F1
#
_cell.length_a   1.000
_cell.length_b   1.000
_cell.length_c   1.000
_cell.angle_alpha   90.00
_cell.angle_beta   90.00
_cell.angle_gamma   90.00
#
_symmetry.space_group_name_H-M   'P 1'
#
loop_
_entity.id
_entity.type
_entity.pdbx_description
1 polymer ?
#
loop_
_entity_poly.entity_id
_entity_poly.type
_entity_poly.pdbx_seq_one_letter_code
_entity_poly.pdbx_strand_id
1 'polypeptide(L)'
;MDLAKVEAITKWPRPTSVTEVHSFLALAGYYRRFVEGFSRLALPLTKLMRKGEKFVWNEEQEKSFEELKQRIVSAHVLTLPSGLGGF
;
A
#
# COMPACT_ATOMS: atom_id res chain seq x y z
N MET A 1 -15.05 6.90 -5.94
CA MET A 1 -13.76 6.90 -5.19
C MET A 1 -14.08 6.39 -3.80
N ASP A 2 -13.64 5.18 -3.48
CA ASP A 2 -14.12 4.44 -2.31
C ASP A 2 -13.22 4.70 -1.10
N LEU A 3 -13.63 5.62 -0.22
CA LEU A 3 -12.93 5.88 1.05
C LEU A 3 -12.70 4.59 1.84
N ALA A 4 -13.64 3.64 1.77
CA ALA A 4 -13.55 2.32 2.37
C ALA A 4 -12.33 1.49 1.90
N LYS A 5 -11.93 1.59 0.63
CA LYS A 5 -10.75 0.86 0.12
C LYS A 5 -9.46 1.46 0.65
N VAL A 6 -9.40 2.78 0.79
CA VAL A 6 -8.23 3.48 1.35
C VAL A 6 -8.14 3.25 2.84
N GLU A 7 -9.25 3.32 3.57
CA GLU A 7 -9.30 2.92 4.97
C GLU A 7 -8.88 1.47 5.19
N ALA A 8 -9.30 0.54 4.31
CA ALA A 8 -8.85 -0.84 4.38
C ALA A 8 -7.33 -0.96 4.22
N ILE A 9 -6.73 -0.20 3.30
CA ILE A 9 -5.27 -0.13 3.11
C ILE A 9 -4.57 0.48 4.33
N THR A 10 -5.11 1.57 4.90
CA THR A 10 -4.56 2.24 6.08
C THR A 10 -4.64 1.38 7.34
N LYS A 11 -5.76 0.70 7.54
CA LYS A 11 -5.99 -0.20 8.68
C LYS A 11 -5.46 -1.60 8.41
N TRP A 12 -4.86 -1.84 7.24
CA TRP A 12 -4.32 -3.14 6.89
C TRP A 12 -3.26 -3.55 7.92
N PRO A 13 -3.42 -4.70 8.59
CA PRO A 13 -2.47 -5.18 9.59
C PRO A 13 -1.14 -5.53 8.93
N ARG A 14 -0.08 -5.69 9.73
CA ARG A 14 1.19 -6.18 9.21
C ARG A 14 0.97 -7.58 8.60
N PRO A 15 1.18 -7.76 7.28
CA PRO A 15 0.93 -9.04 6.65
C PRO A 15 1.96 -10.06 7.17
N THR A 16 1.47 -11.25 7.47
CA THR A 16 2.27 -12.35 8.03
C THR A 16 2.59 -13.43 7.00
N SER A 17 1.91 -13.36 5.85
CA SER A 17 1.97 -14.37 4.80
C SER A 17 2.07 -13.73 3.41
N VAL A 18 2.68 -14.46 2.48
CA VAL A 18 2.79 -14.09 1.06
C VAL A 18 1.43 -13.78 0.43
N THR A 19 0.38 -14.51 0.82
CA THR A 19 -0.99 -14.31 0.33
C THR A 19 -1.57 -12.96 0.75
N GLU A 20 -1.27 -12.49 1.96
CA GLU A 20 -1.70 -11.17 2.44
C GLU A 20 -0.94 -10.06 1.72
N VAL A 21 0.38 -10.22 1.52
CA VAL A 21 1.18 -9.28 0.73
C VAL A 21 0.70 -9.22 -0.72
N HIS A 22 0.36 -10.36 -1.32
CA HIS A 22 -0.24 -10.40 -2.66
C HIS A 22 -1.56 -9.63 -2.72
N SER A 23 -2.46 -9.88 -1.76
CA SER A 23 -3.75 -9.19 -1.67
C SER A 23 -3.58 -7.68 -1.49
N PHE A 24 -2.65 -7.27 -0.63
CA PHE A 24 -2.30 -5.88 -0.44
C PHE A 24 -1.75 -5.25 -1.72
N LEU A 25 -0.78 -5.88 -2.38
CA LEU A 25 -0.20 -5.36 -3.63
C LEU A 25 -1.21 -5.30 -4.77
N ALA A 26 -2.17 -6.23 -4.83
CA ALA A 26 -3.25 -6.19 -5.79
C ALA A 26 -4.15 -4.95 -5.58
N LEU A 27 -4.52 -4.65 -4.34
CA LEU A 27 -5.27 -3.45 -3.97
C LEU A 27 -4.45 -2.18 -4.17
N ALA A 28 -3.21 -2.16 -3.72
CA ALA A 28 -2.29 -1.04 -3.87
C ALA A 28 -1.98 -0.76 -5.35
N GLY A 29 -1.98 -1.79 -6.20
CA GLY A 29 -1.83 -1.70 -7.64
C GLY A 29 -2.93 -0.88 -8.33
N TYR A 30 -4.14 -0.82 -7.75
CA TYR A 30 -5.20 0.08 -8.23
C TYR A 30 -4.78 1.56 -8.09
N TYR A 31 -4.06 1.89 -7.02
CA TYR A 31 -3.59 3.24 -6.69
C TYR A 31 -2.20 3.56 -7.26
N ARG A 32 -1.58 2.65 -8.03
CA ARG A 32 -0.22 2.83 -8.59
C ARG A 32 -0.04 4.14 -9.37
N ARG A 33 -1.11 4.68 -9.96
CA ARG A 33 -1.08 5.93 -10.74
C ARG A 33 -0.87 7.18 -9.87
N PHE A 34 -1.19 7.08 -8.58
CA PHE A 34 -1.08 8.19 -7.64
C PHE A 34 0.10 8.04 -6.66
N VAL A 35 0.71 6.85 -6.63
CA VAL A 35 1.89 6.57 -5.81
C VAL A 35 3.14 6.71 -6.68
N GLU A 36 3.79 7.87 -6.58
CA GLU A 36 5.09 8.04 -7.23
C GLU A 36 6.11 7.06 -6.65
N GLY A 37 6.86 6.38 -7.51
CA GLY A 37 7.84 5.38 -7.08
C GLY A 37 7.23 4.09 -6.53
N PHE A 38 5.96 3.78 -6.83
CA PHE A 38 5.29 2.54 -6.41
C PHE A 38 6.15 1.30 -6.64
N SER A 39 6.75 1.16 -7.83
CA SER A 39 7.60 0.01 -8.17
C SER A 39 8.81 -0.13 -7.24
N ARG A 40 9.38 0.98 -6.76
CA ARG A 40 10.53 0.99 -5.85
C ARG A 40 10.15 0.57 -4.43
N LEU A 41 8.96 0.95 -3.98
CA LEU A 41 8.40 0.54 -2.68
C LEU A 41 7.85 -0.89 -2.71
N ALA A 42 7.24 -1.29 -3.83
CA ALA A 42 6.71 -2.64 -4.01
C ALA A 42 7.83 -3.68 -4.20
N LEU A 43 9.01 -3.28 -4.69
CA LEU A 43 10.17 -4.15 -4.94
C LEU A 43 10.50 -5.10 -3.78
N PRO A 44 10.77 -4.62 -2.54
CA PRO A 44 11.05 -5.49 -1.40
C PRO A 44 9.86 -6.39 -1.03
N LEU A 45 8.62 -5.95 -1.24
CA LEU A 45 7.42 -6.76 -1.00
C LEU A 45 7.25 -7.86 -2.06
N THR A 46 7.51 -7.58 -3.34
CA THR A 46 7.50 -8.57 -4.41
C THR A 46 8.62 -9.61 -4.29
N LYS A 47 9.75 -9.28 -3.65
CA LYS A 47 10.80 -10.26 -3.34
C LYS A 47 10.30 -11.31 -2.36
N LEU A 48 9.57 -10.90 -1.31
CA LEU A 48 8.94 -11.84 -0.36
C LEU A 48 8.00 -12.85 -1.02
N MET A 49 7.45 -12.52 -2.19
CA MET A 49 6.52 -13.37 -2.91
C MET A 49 7.20 -14.33 -3.89
N ARG A 50 8.52 -14.24 -4.06
CA ARG A 50 9.25 -15.11 -4.97
C ARG A 50 9.25 -16.54 -4.44
N LYS A 51 8.96 -17.48 -5.34
CA LYS A 51 8.93 -18.91 -5.04
C LYS A 51 10.33 -19.36 -4.60
N GLY A 52 10.43 -19.91 -3.38
CA GLY A 52 11.69 -20.39 -2.80
C GLY A 52 12.39 -19.41 -1.85
N GLU A 53 11.89 -18.19 -1.71
CA GLU A 53 12.39 -17.23 -0.73
C GLU A 53 11.67 -17.43 0.61
N LYS A 54 12.41 -17.39 1.74
CA LYS A 54 11.77 -17.39 3.06
C LYS A 54 11.04 -16.06 3.23
N PHE A 55 9.81 -16.11 3.73
CA PHE A 55 9.08 -14.91 4.12
C PHE A 55 9.79 -14.28 5.33
N VAL A 56 10.65 -13.29 5.09
CA VAL A 56 11.38 -12.57 6.14
C VAL A 56 10.94 -11.12 6.13
N TRP A 57 10.11 -10.75 7.10
CA TRP A 57 9.65 -9.38 7.27
C TRP A 57 10.63 -8.59 8.13
N ASN A 58 11.52 -7.83 7.50
CA ASN A 58 12.46 -6.93 8.19
C ASN A 58 11.95 -5.48 8.13
N GLU A 59 12.71 -4.58 8.74
CA GLU A 59 12.47 -3.14 8.72
C GLU A 59 12.37 -2.57 7.29
N GLU A 60 13.12 -3.10 6.31
CA GLU A 60 13.00 -2.65 4.91
C GLU A 60 11.62 -2.94 4.31
N GLN A 61 11.06 -4.12 4.59
CA GLN A 61 9.73 -4.51 4.12
C GLN A 61 8.64 -3.73 4.87
N GLU A 62 8.80 -3.56 6.19
CA GLU A 62 7.89 -2.77 7.01
C GLU A 62 7.85 -1.30 6.57
N LYS A 63 9.01 -0.68 6.40
CA LYS A 63 9.14 0.70 5.93
C LYS A 63 8.53 0.87 4.54
N SER A 64 8.74 -0.09 3.64
CA SER A 64 8.17 -0.04 2.30
C SER A 64 6.65 -0.21 2.29
N PHE A 65 6.13 -1.08 3.17
CA PHE A 65 4.70 -1.28 3.37
C PHE A 65 4.03 -0.03 3.95
N GLU A 66 4.63 0.57 4.97
CA GLU A 66 4.11 1.79 5.59
C GLU A 66 4.16 2.98 4.65
N GLU A 67 5.27 3.18 3.91
CA GLU A 67 5.37 4.20 2.86
C GLU A 67 4.30 4.00 1.79
N LEU A 68 4.04 2.77 1.36
CA LEU A 68 2.95 2.46 0.42
C LEU A 68 1.60 2.90 0.96
N LYS A 69 1.29 2.58 2.21
CA LYS A 69 0.04 3.02 2.87
C LYS A 69 -0.05 4.55 2.91
N GLN A 70 1.00 5.23 3.34
CA GLN A 70 1.05 6.69 3.42
C GLN A 70 0.85 7.35 2.05
N ARG A 71 1.55 6.88 1.01
CA ARG A 71 1.42 7.40 -0.35
C ARG A 71 0.02 7.20 -0.92
N ILE A 72 -0.60 6.04 -0.66
CA ILE A 72 -1.97 5.75 -1.12
C ILE A 72 -2.99 6.65 -0.42
N VAL A 73 -2.83 6.88 0.89
CA VAL A 73 -3.69 7.82 1.64
C VAL A 73 -3.51 9.24 1.14
N SER A 74 -2.27 9.69 0.99
CA SER A 74 -1.96 11.05 0.50
C SER A 74 -2.50 11.27 -0.91
N ALA A 75 -2.28 10.31 -1.81
CA ALA A 75 -2.89 10.27 -3.14
C ALA A 75 -4.40 10.43 -3.12
N HIS A 76 -5.09 9.71 -2.23
CA HIS A 76 -6.55 9.77 -2.13
C HIS A 76 -7.04 11.11 -1.59
N VAL A 77 -6.37 11.65 -0.57
CA VAL A 77 -6.65 13.01 -0.05
C VAL A 77 -6.49 14.05 -1.16
N LEU A 78 -5.51 13.89 -2.04
CA LEU A 78 -5.29 14.78 -3.19
C LEU A 78 -6.33 14.65 -4.31
N THR A 79 -7.00 13.49 -4.42
CA THR A 79 -8.04 13.27 -5.45
C THR A 79 -9.45 13.55 -4.97
N LEU A 80 -9.67 13.71 -3.67
CA LEU A 80 -10.88 14.34 -3.17
C LEU A 80 -10.82 15.83 -3.58
N PRO A 81 -11.69 16.32 -4.49
CA PRO A 81 -11.89 17.76 -4.56
C PRO A 81 -12.31 18.17 -3.16
N SER A 82 -11.62 19.14 -2.57
CA SER A 82 -11.91 19.63 -1.23
C SER A 82 -13.35 20.16 -1.19
N GLY A 83 -14.30 19.26 -0.93
CA GLY A 83 -15.63 19.55 -0.42
C GLY A 83 -15.51 19.76 1.08
N LEU A 84 -14.67 20.73 1.46
CA LEU A 84 -14.61 21.28 2.81
C LEU A 84 -14.80 22.80 2.67
N GLY A 85 -15.91 23.20 2.04
CA GLY A 85 -16.66 24.33 2.55
C GLY A 85 -17.53 23.73 3.65
N GLY A 86 -17.24 23.93 4.94
CA GLY A 86 -17.12 25.25 5.53
C GLY A 86 -18.52 25.75 5.78
N PHE A 87 -19.02 25.52 7.00
CA PHE A 87 -19.92 26.31 7.85
C PHE A 87 -20.52 25.39 8.92
#